data_AF-A0AAV8ZLM1-F1
#
_entry.id   AF-A0AAV8ZLM1-F1
#
_cell.length_a   1.000
_cell.length_b   1.000
_cell.length_c   1.000
_cell.angle_alpha   90.00
_cell.angle_beta   90.00
_cell.angle_gamma   90.00
#
_symmetry.space_group_name_H-M   'P 1'
#
loop_
_entity.id
_entity.type
_entity.pdbx_description
1 polymer ?
#
loop_
_entity_poly.entity_id
_entity_poly.type
_entity_poly.pdbx_seq_one_letter_code
_entity_poly.pdbx_strand_id
1 'polypeptide(L)'
;MIICAADSGIPWTSLQGCLSSGQADELLVENGERTYSVEPKITGIPTIIFNDIFSDALNRMARTNFLNVVEFISEGRGMWRLSFKWVK
;
A
#
# COMPACT_ATOMS: atom_id res chain seq x y z
N MET A 1 11.72 -8.68 14.89
CA MET A 1 11.53 -9.25 13.54
C MET A 1 10.89 -10.63 13.59
N ILE A 2 11.51 -11.63 14.26
CA ILE A 2 10.93 -12.98 14.42
C ILE A 2 9.59 -12.95 15.18
N ILE A 3 9.51 -12.17 16.27
CA ILE A 3 8.32 -12.07 17.12
C ILE A 3 7.09 -11.59 16.31
N CYS A 4 7.24 -10.54 15.50
CA CYS A 4 6.16 -10.02 14.67
C CYS A 4 5.62 -11.03 13.63
N ALA A 5 6.52 -11.83 13.04
CA ALA A 5 6.15 -12.87 12.09
C ALA A 5 5.34 -13.99 12.78
N ALA A 6 5.82 -14.42 13.95
CA ALA A 6 5.13 -15.42 14.77
C ALA A 6 3.73 -14.94 15.21
N ASP A 7 3.63 -13.69 15.67
CA ASP A 7 2.36 -13.09 16.09
C ASP A 7 1.36 -12.96 14.94
N SER A 8 1.86 -12.82 13.71
CA SER A 8 1.04 -12.75 12.49
C SER A 8 0.66 -14.14 11.95
N GLY A 9 1.07 -15.23 12.61
CA GLY A 9 0.85 -16.60 12.15
C GLY A 9 1.67 -17.00 10.94
N ILE A 10 2.70 -16.22 10.57
CA ILE A 10 3.57 -16.51 9.43
C ILE A 10 4.79 -17.29 9.94
N PRO A 11 5.01 -18.54 9.48
CA PRO A 11 6.18 -19.31 9.87
C PRO A 11 7.47 -18.60 9.43
N TRP A 12 8.45 -18.52 10.32
CA TRP A 12 9.75 -17.92 10.01
C TRP A 12 10.43 -18.61 8.82
N THR A 13 10.29 -19.92 8.69
CA THR A 13 10.84 -20.71 7.58
C THR A 13 10.26 -20.28 6.23
N SER A 14 9.00 -19.87 6.17
CA SER A 14 8.39 -19.33 4.95
C SER A 14 9.00 -17.99 4.56
N LEU A 15 9.27 -17.11 5.53
CA LEU A 15 9.96 -15.83 5.28
C LEU A 15 11.40 -16.05 4.83
N GLN A 16 12.12 -16.98 5.47
CA GLN A 16 13.48 -17.35 5.04
C GLN A 16 13.48 -17.93 3.62
N GLY A 17 12.51 -18.78 3.29
CA GLY A 17 12.31 -19.29 1.95
C GLY A 17 12.18 -18.16 0.93
N CYS A 18 11.29 -17.20 1.17
CA CYS A 18 11.08 -16.02 0.33
C CYS A 18 12.35 -15.18 0.16
N LEU A 19 13.10 -14.95 1.24
CA LEU A 19 14.36 -14.21 1.21
C LEU A 19 15.44 -14.94 0.40
N SER A 20 15.52 -16.26 0.53
CA SER A 20 16.56 -17.07 -0.12
C SER A 20 16.27 -17.43 -1.57
N SER A 21 15.01 -17.38 -2.00
CA SER A 21 14.59 -17.78 -3.36
C SER A 21 14.75 -16.67 -4.40
N GLY A 22 15.04 -15.43 -3.99
CA GLY A 22 15.01 -14.25 -4.84
C GLY A 22 13.62 -13.61 -5.00
N GLN A 23 12.55 -14.27 -4.52
CA GLN A 23 11.19 -13.72 -4.57
C GLN A 23 11.08 -12.37 -3.83
N ALA A 24 11.81 -12.20 -2.72
CA ALA A 24 11.87 -10.93 -2.00
C ALA A 24 12.44 -9.79 -2.87
N ASP A 25 13.42 -10.08 -3.73
CA ASP A 25 14.02 -9.08 -4.63
C ASP A 25 13.05 -8.70 -5.75
N GLU A 26 12.36 -9.67 -6.34
CA GLU A 26 11.31 -9.42 -7.35
C GLU A 26 10.21 -8.50 -6.79
N LEU A 27 9.73 -8.80 -5.58
CA LEU A 27 8.72 -7.99 -4.89
C LEU A 27 9.26 -6.58 -4.57
N LEU A 28 10.53 -6.46 -4.19
CA LEU A 28 11.14 -5.16 -3.90
C LEU A 28 11.22 -4.30 -5.16
N VAL A 29 11.64 -4.89 -6.29
CA VAL A 29 11.69 -4.20 -7.59
C VAL A 29 10.28 -3.76 -8.02
N GLU A 30 9.29 -4.64 -7.95
CA GLU A 30 7.90 -4.31 -8.32
C GLU A 30 7.35 -3.13 -7.50
N ASN A 31 7.58 -3.13 -6.18
CA ASN A 31 7.14 -2.02 -5.33
C ASN A 31 7.95 -0.73 -5.57
N GLY A 32 9.22 -0.86 -5.97
CA GLY A 32 10.05 0.25 -6.43
C GLY A 32 9.46 0.92 -7.67
N GLU A 33 9.12 0.14 -8.70
CA GLU A 33 8.48 0.62 -9.94
C GLU A 33 7.11 1.25 -9.67
N ARG A 34 6.31 0.63 -8.79
CA ARG A 34 5.02 1.22 -8.35
C ARG A 34 5.20 2.56 -7.66
N THR A 35 6.24 2.73 -6.85
CA THR A 35 6.55 4.01 -6.19
C THR A 35 7.06 5.05 -7.19
N TYR A 36 7.92 4.64 -8.11
CA TYR A 36 8.52 5.51 -9.13
C TYR A 36 7.49 6.04 -10.14
N SER A 37 6.49 5.22 -10.48
CA SER A 37 5.44 5.55 -11.46
C SER A 37 4.35 6.49 -10.94
N VAL A 38 4.35 6.86 -9.66
CA VAL A 38 3.37 7.79 -9.10
C VAL A 38 3.60 9.19 -9.65
N GLU A 39 2.54 9.79 -10.19
CA GLU A 39 2.53 11.16 -10.70
C GLU A 39 1.51 12.05 -9.98
N PRO A 40 1.89 13.29 -9.58
CA PRO A 40 3.26 13.80 -9.50
C PRO A 40 4.18 12.98 -8.59
N LYS A 41 5.49 13.03 -8.88
CA LYS A 41 6.53 12.33 -8.10
C LYS A 41 6.35 12.51 -6.60
N ILE A 42 6.44 11.40 -5.87
CA ILE A 42 6.41 11.38 -4.41
C ILE A 42 7.60 12.17 -3.85
N THR A 43 7.31 13.12 -2.94
CA THR A 43 8.32 13.97 -2.29
C THR A 43 8.61 13.57 -0.85
N GLY A 44 7.86 12.61 -0.29
CA GLY A 44 8.05 12.18 1.09
C GLY A 44 7.15 11.02 1.52
N ILE A 45 7.45 10.49 2.70
CA ILE A 45 6.70 9.42 3.34
C ILE A 45 6.05 9.90 4.67
N PRO A 46 4.89 9.35 5.06
CA PRO A 46 4.03 8.47 4.27
C PRO A 46 3.32 9.24 3.13
N THR A 47 3.10 8.57 2.00
CA THR A 47 2.22 9.03 0.92
C THR A 47 1.05 8.05 0.78
N ILE A 48 -0.17 8.59 0.79
CA ILE A 48 -1.42 7.83 0.76
C ILE A 48 -2.08 8.04 -0.59
N ILE A 49 -2.33 6.94 -1.30
CA ILE A 49 -2.92 6.90 -2.63
C ILE A 49 -4.21 6.07 -2.54
N PHE A 50 -5.27 6.57 -3.16
CA PHE A 50 -6.56 5.88 -3.22
C PHE A 50 -6.85 5.50 -4.66
N ASN A 51 -7.22 4.23 -4.90
CA ASN A 51 -7.50 3.69 -6.24
C ASN A 51 -6.40 4.00 -7.28
N ASP A 52 -5.13 3.88 -6.89
CA ASP A 52 -3.96 4.14 -7.75
C ASP A 52 -3.89 5.58 -8.33
N ILE A 53 -4.66 6.52 -7.78
CA ILE A 53 -4.66 7.93 -8.19
C ILE A 53 -4.13 8.78 -7.04
N PHE A 54 -3.01 9.45 -7.26
CA PHE A 54 -2.48 10.38 -6.28
C PHE A 54 -3.26 11.69 -6.30
N SER A 55 -3.70 12.12 -5.12
CA SER A 55 -4.30 13.42 -4.88
C SER A 55 -3.65 14.02 -3.64
N ASP A 56 -2.95 15.13 -3.83
CA ASP A 56 -2.27 15.84 -2.75
C ASP A 56 -3.25 16.29 -1.64
N ALA A 57 -4.48 16.67 -2.00
CA ALA A 57 -5.54 16.97 -1.05
C ALA A 57 -5.95 15.73 -0.22
N LEU A 58 -6.25 14.61 -0.87
CA LEU A 58 -6.61 13.37 -0.18
C LEU A 58 -5.45 12.86 0.67
N ASN A 59 -4.22 12.91 0.18
CA ASN A 59 -3.02 12.54 0.92
C ASN A 59 -2.88 13.38 2.20
N ARG A 60 -2.98 14.71 2.12
CA ARG A 60 -2.93 15.58 3.33
C ARG A 60 -4.04 15.27 4.33
N MET A 61 -5.27 15.13 3.86
CA MET A 61 -6.41 14.83 4.74
C MET A 61 -6.24 13.46 5.40
N ALA A 62 -5.85 12.45 4.62
CA ALA A 62 -5.68 11.09 5.09
C ALA A 62 -4.51 10.93 6.06
N ARG A 63 -3.46 11.75 5.94
CA ARG A 63 -2.37 11.82 6.93
C ARG A 63 -2.83 12.37 8.29
N THR A 64 -3.94 13.10 8.32
CA THR A 64 -4.52 13.65 9.56
C THR A 64 -5.63 12.75 10.11
N ASN A 65 -6.54 12.28 9.26
CA ASN A 65 -7.64 11.40 9.61
C ASN A 65 -7.95 10.42 8.47
N PHE A 66 -7.22 9.30 8.45
CA PHE A 66 -7.34 8.28 7.41
C PHE A 66 -8.75 7.69 7.33
N LEU A 67 -9.35 7.37 8.48
CA LEU A 67 -10.65 6.71 8.56
C LEU A 67 -11.75 7.55 7.90
N ASN A 68 -11.80 8.85 8.20
CA ASN A 68 -12.80 9.74 7.64
C ASN A 68 -12.70 9.86 6.11
N VAL A 69 -11.47 9.88 5.56
CA VAL A 69 -11.25 9.93 4.11
C VAL A 69 -11.69 8.61 3.46
N VAL A 70 -11.40 7.46 4.08
CA VAL A 70 -11.87 6.16 3.58
C VAL A 70 -13.39 6.10 3.56
N GLU A 71 -14.06 6.54 4.63
CA GLU A 71 -15.53 6.59 4.70
C GLU A 71 -16.09 7.48 3.57
N PHE A 72 -15.57 8.70 3.43
CA PHE A 72 -15.97 9.64 2.37
C PHE A 72 -15.85 9.05 0.96
N ILE A 73 -14.75 8.35 0.67
CA ILE A 73 -14.53 7.70 -0.63
C ILE A 73 -15.45 6.48 -0.79
N SER A 74 -15.62 5.67 0.25
CA SER A 74 -16.40 4.43 0.20
C SER A 74 -17.90 4.65 -0.02
N GLU A 75 -18.45 5.75 0.49
CA GLU A 75 -19.87 6.09 0.40
C GLU A 75 -20.25 6.74 -0.94
N GLY A 76 -19.31 6.89 -1.88
CA GLY A 76 -19.56 7.50 -3.19
C GLY A 76 -19.95 8.98 -3.09
N ARG A 77 -19.70 9.64 -1.95
CA ARG A 77 -19.85 11.09 -1.78
C ARG A 77 -18.73 11.86 -2.47
N GLY A 78 -17.67 11.18 -2.89
CA GLY A 78 -16.72 11.60 -3.91
C GLY A 78 -16.92 10.80 -5.21
N MET A 79 -16.52 11.37 -6.34
CA MET A 79 -16.65 10.83 -7.70
C MET A 79 -15.78 9.56 -7.99
N TRP A 80 -15.51 8.73 -6.97
CA TRP A 80 -14.59 7.59 -7.02
C TRP A 80 -15.22 6.40 -6.29
N ARG A 81 -15.62 5.36 -7.02
CA ARG A 81 -16.05 4.08 -6.44
C ARG A 81 -14.81 3.23 -6.21
N LEU A 82 -14.54 2.79 -4.98
CA LEU A 82 -13.44 1.84 -4.70
C LEU A 82 -13.66 0.57 -5.52
N SER A 83 -12.75 0.27 -6.45
CA SER A 83 -12.75 -0.99 -7.18
C SER A 83 -11.79 -1.95 -6.48
N PHE A 84 -12.33 -2.90 -5.73
CA PHE A 84 -11.54 -4.00 -5.18
C PHE A 84 -11.34 -5.05 -6.27
N LYS A 85 -10.17 -5.05 -6.90
CA LYS A 85 -9.76 -6.16 -7.77
C LYS A 85 -8.99 -7.17 -6.94
N TRP A 86 -9.64 -8.28 -6.61
CA TRP A 86 -8.95 -9.46 -6.08
C TRP A 86 -8.23 -10.15 -7.23
N VAL A 87 -6.90 -10.10 -7.23
CA VAL A 87 -6.09 -10.99 -8.07
C VAL A 87 -5.82 -12.23 -7.25
N LYS A 88 -6.27 -13.38 -7.75
CA LYS A 88 -5.98 -14.72 -7.19
C LYS A 88 -4.55 -15.12 -7.52
#